data_AF-A0A0G4GWU5-F1
#
_entry.id   AF-A0A0G4GWU5-F1
#
_cell.length_a   1.000
_cell.length_b   1.000
_cell.length_c   1.000
_cell.angle_alpha   90.00
_cell.angle_beta   90.00
_cell.angle_gamma   90.00
#
_symmetry.space_group_name_H-M   'P 1'
#
loop_
_entity.id
_entity.type
_entity.pdbx_description
1 polymer ?
#
loop_
_entity_poly.entity_id
_entity_poly.type
_entity_poly.pdbx_seq_one_letter_code
_entity_poly.pdbx_strand_id
1 'polypeptide(L)'
;MRAFDFVATVAEAESFEAQNFHAERRLAETRALSYETLAVFFFVVALIQISAAFWLFHRSAYFIGTYNIEKLKREKGIDTNLVGTKQLPLSRFICVLISLVAFVEYIVKAGQAFDLSRNRPVGISTTNYSYWGYLAGCPLIMYDWAETIRVDGVVYFAAAVLAAMVIANATEFIDGTAHWALLACGLSIAPVIVWRTGGKARATITVCRKHAISRKAGNYLLLAGVTMSVGWGIFPITWVLRDDLDPSHGVFDVSIADIMHGVGDIVSKPLFAFFLIVYRQHQEDLHLRDIIRELGWAPEDLKKLVCMLERNKEGKAPPPEVIIATVPALLDHLLQQSEIPKSARVKRALVQQRLHSRMKSFRQSGEEEKAEGLRQKMETLCVQRFKSEDPKSKEDEELEVIASLAVKETKEKDGYFTNINEQEMNRETKWERGKRGRSKFQICSLIYPMESPT
;
A
#
# COMPACT_ATOMS: atom_id res chain seq x y z
N MET A 1 40.75 45.37 41.67
CA MET A 1 39.92 45.29 40.47
C MET A 1 39.02 46.51 40.46
N ARG A 2 39.26 47.46 39.55
CA ARG A 2 38.55 48.75 39.55
C ARG A 2 37.26 48.57 38.73
N ALA A 3 36.18 49.25 39.09
CA ALA A 3 34.88 49.14 38.40
C ALA A 3 34.95 49.33 36.88
N PHE A 4 35.99 50.02 36.38
CA PHE A 4 36.29 50.18 34.96
C PHE A 4 36.70 48.88 34.26
N ASP A 5 37.39 47.96 34.94
CA ASP A 5 37.80 46.67 34.36
C ASP A 5 36.57 45.77 34.11
N PHE A 6 35.56 45.84 34.98
CA PHE A 6 34.33 45.06 34.85
C PHE A 6 33.47 45.53 33.68
N VAL A 7 33.32 46.86 33.49
CA VAL A 7 32.54 47.43 32.38
C VAL A 7 33.20 47.14 31.03
N ALA A 8 34.54 47.20 30.95
CA ALA A 8 35.26 46.83 29.74
C ALA A 8 35.08 45.33 29.39
N THR A 9 35.10 44.45 30.40
CA THR A 9 34.91 43.00 30.20
C THR A 9 33.49 42.67 29.74
N VAL A 10 32.47 43.36 30.28
CA VAL A 10 31.06 43.18 29.85
C VAL A 10 30.84 43.73 28.44
N ALA A 11 31.40 44.89 28.10
CA ALA A 11 31.30 45.45 26.76
C ALA A 11 32.03 44.59 25.71
N GLU A 12 33.18 44.00 26.06
CA GLU A 12 33.88 43.05 25.19
C GLU A 12 33.06 41.76 25.01
N ALA A 13 32.42 41.23 26.06
CA ALA A 13 31.54 40.07 25.99
C ALA A 13 30.30 40.31 25.11
N GLU A 14 29.64 41.46 25.27
CA GLU A 14 28.48 41.85 24.43
C GLU A 14 28.90 42.09 22.96
N SER A 15 30.08 42.67 22.73
CA SER A 15 30.61 42.86 21.37
C SER A 15 31.00 41.53 20.70
N PHE A 16 31.48 40.56 21.47
CA PHE A 16 31.83 39.22 21.01
C PHE A 16 30.58 38.37 20.72
N GLU A 17 29.56 38.44 21.58
CA GLU A 17 28.25 37.83 21.32
C GLU A 17 27.57 38.43 20.08
N ALA A 18 27.59 39.76 19.92
CA ALA A 18 27.03 40.41 18.74
C ALA A 18 27.79 40.05 17.45
N GLN A 19 29.13 39.95 17.51
CA GLN A 19 29.93 39.51 16.36
C GLN A 19 29.71 38.04 16.02
N ASN A 20 29.59 37.15 17.01
CA ASN A 20 29.25 35.74 16.79
C ASN A 20 27.84 35.58 16.23
N PHE A 21 26.86 36.33 16.75
CA PHE A 21 25.50 36.36 16.21
C PHE A 21 25.46 36.84 14.75
N HIS A 22 26.23 37.86 14.40
CA HIS A 22 26.34 38.32 13.01
C HIS A 22 27.14 37.38 12.10
N ALA A 23 28.06 36.59 12.64
CA ALA A 23 28.81 35.57 11.91
C ALA A 23 27.96 34.31 11.68
N GLU A 24 27.21 33.86 12.68
CA GLU A 24 26.23 32.76 12.59
C GLU A 24 25.10 33.10 11.62
N ARG A 25 24.59 34.34 11.65
CA ARG A 25 23.59 34.80 10.68
C ARG A 25 24.12 34.86 9.25
N ARG A 26 25.38 35.27 9.06
CA ARG A 26 26.04 35.24 7.74
C ARG A 26 26.34 33.82 7.26
N LEU A 27 26.64 32.89 8.18
CA LEU A 27 26.81 31.47 7.89
C LEU A 27 25.48 30.78 7.55
N ALA A 28 24.38 31.16 8.21
CA ALA A 28 23.02 30.71 7.87
C ALA A 28 22.59 31.23 6.48
N GLU A 29 22.85 32.51 6.18
CA GLU A 29 22.58 33.11 4.86
C GLU A 29 23.43 32.51 3.72
N THR A 30 24.60 31.94 4.01
CA THR A 30 25.43 31.24 3.01
C THR A 30 25.10 29.76 2.84
N ARG A 31 24.33 29.16 3.77
CA ARG A 31 23.88 27.75 3.70
C ARG A 31 22.49 27.60 3.07
N ALA A 32 21.64 28.62 3.18
CA ALA A 32 20.30 28.60 2.60
C ALA A 32 20.31 28.77 1.07
N LEU A 33 19.47 28.00 0.38
CA LEU A 33 19.27 28.14 -1.06
C LEU A 33 18.39 29.35 -1.37
N SER A 34 18.66 30.01 -2.50
CA SER A 34 17.81 31.12 -2.94
C SER A 34 16.40 30.65 -3.30
N TYR A 35 15.40 31.49 -3.03
CA TYR A 35 14.00 31.20 -3.41
C TYR A 35 13.82 30.98 -4.92
N GLU A 36 14.63 31.62 -5.77
CA GLU A 36 14.63 31.36 -7.21
C GLU A 36 15.02 29.92 -7.54
N THR A 37 16.04 29.40 -6.86
CA THR A 37 16.49 28.01 -7.04
C THR A 37 15.42 27.03 -6.59
N LEU A 38 14.81 27.27 -5.43
CA LEU A 38 13.72 26.44 -4.91
C LEU A 38 12.49 26.49 -5.83
N ALA A 39 12.14 27.66 -6.36
CA ALA A 39 11.00 27.82 -7.27
C ALA A 39 11.17 26.98 -8.54
N VAL A 40 12.35 27.03 -9.16
CA VAL A 40 12.68 26.22 -10.34
C VAL A 40 12.64 24.72 -10.00
N PHE A 41 13.24 24.33 -8.87
CA PHE A 41 13.24 22.94 -8.43
C PHE A 41 11.82 22.40 -8.22
N PHE A 42 10.98 23.11 -7.45
CA PHE A 42 9.59 22.72 -7.21
C PHE A 42 8.79 22.66 -8.50
N PHE A 43 8.99 23.60 -9.42
CA PHE A 43 8.34 23.56 -10.74
C PHE A 43 8.72 22.30 -11.53
N VAL A 44 10.00 21.90 -11.52
CA VAL A 44 10.46 20.65 -12.16
C VAL A 44 9.82 19.43 -11.51
N VAL A 45 9.74 19.37 -10.18
CA VAL A 45 9.06 18.28 -9.47
C VAL A 45 7.58 18.25 -9.87
N ALA A 46 6.89 19.39 -9.91
CA ALA A 46 5.50 19.49 -10.34
C ALA A 46 5.30 18.93 -11.76
N LEU A 47 6.17 19.29 -12.72
CA LEU A 47 6.13 18.77 -14.09
C LEU A 47 6.28 17.25 -14.15
N ILE A 48 7.18 16.68 -13.34
CA ILE A 48 7.35 15.22 -13.24
C ILE A 48 6.08 14.57 -12.69
N GLN A 49 5.49 15.13 -11.63
CA GLN A 49 4.28 14.60 -11.00
C GLN A 49 3.07 14.63 -11.93
N ILE A 50 2.82 15.74 -12.65
CA ILE A 50 1.69 15.81 -13.59
C ILE A 50 1.91 14.90 -14.80
N SER A 51 3.14 14.81 -15.32
CA SER A 51 3.47 13.89 -16.41
C SER A 51 3.25 12.43 -16.00
N ALA A 52 3.63 12.09 -14.76
CA ALA A 52 3.35 10.79 -14.19
C ALA A 52 1.84 10.56 -14.05
N ALA A 53 1.07 11.52 -13.55
CA ALA A 53 -0.39 11.39 -13.42
C ALA A 53 -1.06 11.06 -14.76
N PHE A 54 -0.70 11.76 -15.84
CA PHE A 54 -1.20 11.46 -17.19
C PHE A 54 -0.80 10.06 -17.66
N TRP A 55 0.46 9.68 -17.49
CA TRP A 55 0.93 8.35 -17.86
C TRP A 55 0.20 7.25 -17.07
N LEU A 56 0.08 7.42 -15.76
CA LEU A 56 -0.60 6.50 -14.84
C LEU A 56 -2.08 6.37 -15.19
N PHE A 57 -2.75 7.48 -15.52
CA PHE A 57 -4.16 7.48 -15.92
C PHE A 57 -4.39 6.62 -17.16
N HIS A 58 -3.60 6.84 -18.21
CA HIS A 58 -3.67 6.03 -19.44
C HIS A 58 -3.27 4.57 -19.21
N ARG A 59 -2.36 4.31 -18.29
CA ARG A 59 -1.79 2.97 -18.09
C ARG A 59 -2.55 2.08 -17.12
N SER A 60 -3.20 2.66 -16.12
CA SER A 60 -3.76 1.93 -14.97
C SER A 60 -5.24 2.18 -14.71
N ALA A 61 -5.78 3.33 -15.14
CA ALA A 61 -7.11 3.78 -14.74
C ALA A 61 -8.14 3.72 -15.86
N TYR A 62 -7.74 3.89 -17.12
CA TYR A 62 -8.70 3.97 -18.22
C TYR A 62 -9.14 2.61 -18.79
N PHE A 63 -8.41 1.53 -18.51
CA PHE A 63 -8.62 0.24 -19.18
C PHE A 63 -8.37 -0.96 -18.25
N ILE A 64 -9.22 -1.97 -18.34
CA ILE A 64 -9.06 -3.27 -17.65
C ILE A 64 -8.00 -4.12 -18.35
N GLY A 65 -7.08 -4.76 -17.60
CA GLY A 65 -6.17 -5.78 -18.16
C GLY A 65 -5.16 -5.23 -19.17
N THR A 66 -4.67 -4.02 -18.90
CA THR A 66 -4.67 -2.93 -19.88
C THR A 66 -3.77 -3.12 -21.09
N TYR A 67 -2.46 -3.33 -20.94
CA TYR A 67 -1.61 -3.12 -22.11
C TYR A 67 -1.68 -4.23 -23.14
N ASN A 68 -1.62 -5.48 -22.70
CA ASN A 68 -1.62 -6.60 -23.62
C ASN A 68 -2.98 -6.77 -24.28
N ILE A 69 -4.08 -6.56 -23.54
CA ILE A 69 -5.42 -6.58 -24.12
C ILE A 69 -5.63 -5.41 -25.07
N GLU A 70 -5.25 -4.17 -24.72
CA GLU A 70 -5.34 -3.03 -25.64
C GLU A 70 -4.45 -3.17 -26.88
N LYS A 71 -3.22 -3.68 -26.70
CA LYS A 71 -2.32 -3.98 -27.80
C LYS A 71 -2.95 -5.03 -28.71
N LEU A 72 -3.51 -6.09 -28.14
CA LEU A 72 -4.28 -7.11 -28.88
C LEU A 72 -5.50 -6.49 -29.57
N LYS A 73 -6.21 -5.53 -28.97
CA LYS A 73 -7.31 -4.79 -29.61
C LYS A 73 -6.83 -3.98 -30.81
N ARG A 74 -5.78 -3.17 -30.65
CA ARG A 74 -5.22 -2.32 -31.72
C ARG A 74 -4.64 -3.15 -32.87
N GLU A 75 -3.96 -4.25 -32.54
CA GLU A 75 -3.30 -5.10 -33.54
C GLU A 75 -4.25 -6.12 -34.19
N LYS A 76 -5.38 -6.46 -33.56
CA LYS A 76 -6.26 -7.58 -33.98
C LYS A 76 -7.76 -7.25 -34.10
N GLY A 77 -8.17 -6.00 -33.88
CA GLY A 77 -9.52 -5.51 -34.18
C GLY A 77 -10.63 -6.05 -33.27
N ILE A 78 -10.37 -6.22 -31.98
CA ILE A 78 -11.39 -6.67 -31.00
C ILE A 78 -12.27 -5.47 -30.59
N ASP A 79 -13.60 -5.65 -30.59
CA ASP A 79 -14.59 -4.60 -30.32
C ASP A 79 -14.34 -3.90 -28.96
N THR A 80 -14.32 -2.57 -29.01
CA THR A 80 -14.07 -1.67 -27.88
C THR A 80 -15.17 -1.69 -26.82
N ASN A 81 -16.40 -2.04 -27.18
CA ASN A 81 -17.56 -1.97 -26.28
C ASN A 81 -17.62 -3.11 -25.24
N LEU A 82 -16.92 -4.22 -25.48
CA LEU A 82 -16.87 -5.38 -24.57
C LEU A 82 -15.93 -5.19 -23.37
N VAL A 83 -15.09 -4.16 -23.38
CA VAL A 83 -13.99 -3.98 -22.42
C VAL A 83 -13.97 -2.54 -21.92
N GLY A 84 -14.98 -2.18 -21.13
CA GLY A 84 -15.12 -0.82 -20.60
C GLY A 84 -16.43 -0.53 -19.88
N THR A 85 -17.38 -1.47 -19.89
CA THR A 85 -18.74 -1.26 -19.34
C THR A 85 -18.89 -1.62 -17.87
N LYS A 86 -17.87 -2.21 -17.22
CA LYS A 86 -17.89 -2.48 -15.77
C LYS A 86 -17.12 -1.40 -15.01
N GLN A 87 -17.71 -0.89 -13.92
CA GLN A 87 -17.04 0.03 -13.01
C GLN A 87 -15.71 -0.56 -12.54
N LEU A 88 -14.65 0.24 -12.63
CA LEU A 88 -13.33 -0.14 -12.16
C LEU A 88 -13.25 0.04 -10.64
N PRO A 89 -12.49 -0.80 -9.92
CA PRO A 89 -12.23 -0.53 -8.52
C PRO A 89 -11.52 0.82 -8.40
N LEU A 90 -12.01 1.67 -7.50
CA LEU A 90 -11.48 3.02 -7.26
C LEU A 90 -9.97 3.02 -6.95
N SER A 91 -9.44 1.91 -6.44
CA SER A 91 -8.01 1.76 -6.18
C SER A 91 -7.12 1.91 -7.41
N ARG A 92 -7.67 1.74 -8.62
CA ARG A 92 -6.96 2.01 -9.88
C ARG A 92 -6.60 3.47 -10.10
N PHE A 93 -7.33 4.38 -9.47
CA PHE A 93 -7.08 5.81 -9.59
C PHE A 93 -6.14 6.32 -8.49
N ILE A 94 -5.85 5.53 -7.45
CA ILE A 94 -5.09 6.03 -6.29
C ILE A 94 -3.70 6.54 -6.69
N CYS A 95 -2.95 5.80 -7.51
CA CYS A 95 -1.65 6.27 -8.03
C CYS A 95 -1.77 7.60 -8.80
N VAL A 96 -2.84 7.79 -9.56
CA VAL A 96 -3.10 9.04 -10.29
C VAL A 96 -3.37 10.17 -9.30
N LEU A 97 -4.24 9.92 -8.30
CA LEU A 97 -4.57 10.90 -7.27
C LEU A 97 -3.35 11.31 -6.45
N ILE A 98 -2.47 10.37 -6.08
CA ILE A 98 -1.23 10.66 -5.35
C ILE A 98 -0.35 11.63 -6.16
N SER A 99 -0.17 11.38 -7.46
CA SER A 99 0.61 12.28 -8.33
C SER A 99 -0.07 13.63 -8.56
N LEU A 100 -1.40 13.69 -8.64
CA LEU A 100 -2.13 14.95 -8.75
C LEU A 100 -2.03 15.79 -7.48
N VAL A 101 -2.17 15.19 -6.29
CA VAL A 101 -1.99 15.88 -5.00
C VAL A 101 -0.58 16.46 -4.92
N ALA A 102 0.45 15.67 -5.25
CA ALA A 102 1.83 16.15 -5.27
C ALA A 102 2.04 17.26 -6.31
N PHE A 103 1.44 17.17 -7.50
CA PHE A 103 1.49 18.26 -8.48
C PHE A 103 0.93 19.57 -7.91
N VAL A 104 -0.24 19.52 -7.28
CA VAL A 104 -0.85 20.72 -6.66
C VAL A 104 0.04 21.27 -5.54
N GLU A 105 0.66 20.39 -4.75
CA GLU A 105 1.62 20.80 -3.72
C GLU A 105 2.80 21.56 -4.30
N TYR A 106 3.51 20.95 -5.26
CA TYR A 106 4.73 21.53 -5.80
C TYR A 106 4.47 22.74 -6.69
N ILE A 107 3.32 22.84 -7.38
CA ILE A 107 3.00 24.05 -8.16
C ILE A 107 2.69 25.24 -7.26
N VAL A 108 2.02 25.02 -6.12
CA VAL A 108 1.77 26.07 -5.12
C VAL A 108 3.09 26.49 -4.47
N LYS A 109 3.94 25.54 -4.06
CA LYS A 109 5.28 25.83 -3.52
C LYS A 109 6.13 26.61 -4.52
N ALA A 110 6.13 26.23 -5.80
CA ALA A 110 6.85 26.96 -6.84
C ALA A 110 6.35 28.41 -6.98
N GLY A 111 5.03 28.60 -7.06
CA GLY A 111 4.43 29.94 -7.16
C GLY A 111 4.78 30.83 -5.98
N GLN A 112 4.67 30.31 -4.76
CA GLN A 112 5.03 31.05 -3.56
C GLN A 112 6.52 31.36 -3.48
N ALA A 113 7.41 30.44 -3.88
CA ALA A 113 8.85 30.70 -3.92
C ALA A 113 9.20 31.79 -4.97
N PHE A 114 8.52 31.83 -6.11
CA PHE A 114 8.65 32.91 -7.10
C PHE A 114 8.16 34.27 -6.57
N ASP A 115 7.08 34.29 -5.80
CA ASP A 115 6.59 35.53 -5.20
C ASP A 115 7.55 36.02 -4.10
N LEU A 116 8.06 35.12 -3.26
CA LEU A 116 9.06 35.43 -2.24
C LEU A 116 10.38 35.94 -2.84
N SER A 117 10.85 35.37 -3.96
CA SER A 117 12.06 35.87 -4.62
C SER A 117 11.90 37.31 -5.17
N ARG A 118 10.66 37.75 -5.38
CA ARG A 118 10.32 39.11 -5.80
C ARG A 118 9.88 40.01 -4.64
N ASN A 119 10.09 39.59 -3.39
CA ASN A 119 9.65 40.29 -2.18
C ASN A 119 8.14 40.58 -2.16
N ARG A 120 7.32 39.70 -2.76
CA ARG A 120 5.87 39.81 -2.70
C ARG A 120 5.33 39.06 -1.49
N PRO A 121 4.29 39.59 -0.82
CA PRO A 121 3.69 38.91 0.31
C PRO A 121 2.98 37.65 -0.17
N VAL A 122 3.36 36.51 0.41
CA VAL A 122 2.60 35.26 0.36
C VAL A 122 1.86 35.15 1.68
N GLY A 123 0.56 34.86 1.66
CA GLY A 123 -0.27 34.82 2.87
C GLY A 123 0.21 33.76 3.87
N ILE A 124 -0.33 32.54 3.77
CA ILE A 124 0.24 31.39 4.49
C ILE A 124 1.33 30.81 3.60
N SER A 125 2.59 30.95 4.02
CA SER A 125 3.70 30.32 3.30
C SER A 125 3.66 28.81 3.48
N THR A 126 3.67 28.08 2.38
CA THR A 126 3.80 26.62 2.33
C THR A 126 5.11 26.19 1.67
N THR A 127 5.97 27.17 1.30
CA THR A 127 7.29 26.90 0.70
C THR A 127 8.18 26.12 1.64
N ASN A 128 8.16 26.47 2.92
CA ASN A 128 8.89 25.80 3.98
C ASN A 128 7.85 25.04 4.79
N TYR A 129 7.98 23.71 4.84
CA TYR A 129 7.24 22.80 5.71
C TYR A 129 5.73 23.02 5.83
N SER A 130 5.00 22.33 4.95
CA SER A 130 3.58 22.07 5.16
C SER A 130 3.25 20.65 4.73
N TYR A 131 2.92 19.78 5.69
CA TYR A 131 2.68 18.36 5.42
C TYR A 131 1.30 18.09 4.78
N TRP A 132 0.58 19.12 4.31
CA TRP A 132 -0.77 18.95 3.80
C TRP A 132 -0.85 17.97 2.62
N GLY A 133 0.13 18.01 1.71
CA GLY A 133 0.23 17.05 0.62
C GLY A 133 0.48 15.62 1.13
N TYR A 134 1.24 15.47 2.20
CA TYR A 134 1.50 14.19 2.86
C TYR A 134 0.29 13.65 3.64
N LEU A 135 -0.52 14.53 4.25
CA LEU A 135 -1.78 14.15 4.93
C LEU A 135 -2.76 13.46 3.96
N ALA A 136 -2.79 13.88 2.70
CA ALA A 136 -3.58 13.23 1.66
C ALA A 136 -2.83 12.08 0.97
N GLY A 137 -1.57 12.29 0.59
CA GLY A 137 -0.81 11.37 -0.24
C GLY A 137 -0.34 10.10 0.48
N CYS A 138 0.21 10.21 1.69
CA CYS A 138 0.81 9.06 2.38
C CYS A 138 -0.22 7.98 2.77
N PRO A 139 -1.43 8.33 3.29
CA PRO A 139 -2.47 7.34 3.55
C PRO A 139 -2.93 6.63 2.28
N LEU A 140 -3.02 7.35 1.16
CA LEU A 140 -3.37 6.78 -0.14
C LEU A 140 -2.30 5.80 -0.65
N ILE A 141 -1.01 6.15 -0.53
CA ILE A 141 0.10 5.23 -0.86
C ILE A 141 -0.03 3.95 -0.04
N MET A 142 -0.26 4.08 1.27
CA MET A 142 -0.37 2.92 2.16
C MET A 142 -1.61 2.08 1.86
N TYR A 143 -2.74 2.71 1.58
CA TYR A 143 -3.95 2.00 1.14
C TYR A 143 -3.65 1.19 -0.12
N ASP A 144 -3.06 1.82 -1.14
CA ASP A 144 -2.80 1.17 -2.43
C ASP A 144 -1.78 0.02 -2.31
N TRP A 145 -0.74 0.22 -1.49
CA TRP A 145 0.24 -0.80 -1.16
C TRP A 145 -0.39 -1.99 -0.43
N ALA A 146 -1.12 -1.73 0.66
CA ALA A 146 -1.72 -2.77 1.50
C ALA A 146 -2.80 -3.55 0.77
N GLU A 147 -3.60 -2.89 -0.08
CA GLU A 147 -4.57 -3.55 -0.96
C GLU A 147 -3.86 -4.44 -1.99
N THR A 148 -2.80 -3.93 -2.63
CA THR A 148 -2.05 -4.67 -3.67
C THR A 148 -1.46 -5.98 -3.15
N ILE A 149 -0.91 -5.95 -1.93
CA ILE A 149 -0.32 -7.15 -1.31
C ILE A 149 -1.33 -7.94 -0.47
N ARG A 150 -2.59 -7.49 -0.41
CA ARG A 150 -3.72 -8.15 0.27
C ARG A 150 -3.45 -8.38 1.75
N VAL A 151 -3.12 -7.30 2.48
CA VAL A 151 -3.11 -7.32 3.94
C VAL A 151 -4.52 -7.12 4.45
N ASP A 152 -4.92 -7.90 5.45
CA ASP A 152 -6.18 -7.67 6.15
C ASP A 152 -6.13 -6.33 6.89
N GLY A 153 -7.20 -5.55 6.78
CA GLY A 153 -7.29 -4.27 7.47
C GLY A 153 -6.59 -3.09 6.77
N VAL A 154 -6.65 -3.04 5.44
CA VAL A 154 -6.11 -1.93 4.60
C VAL A 154 -6.39 -0.54 5.18
N VAL A 155 -7.65 -0.29 5.57
CA VAL A 155 -8.08 1.01 6.15
C VAL A 155 -7.35 1.34 7.45
N TYR A 156 -7.06 0.35 8.30
CA TYR A 156 -6.33 0.58 9.55
C TYR A 156 -4.90 1.03 9.29
N PHE A 157 -4.22 0.47 8.28
CA PHE A 157 -2.87 0.91 7.91
C PHE A 157 -2.87 2.32 7.33
N ALA A 158 -3.84 2.66 6.47
CA ALA A 158 -3.99 4.01 5.95
C ALA A 158 -4.28 5.02 7.07
N ALA A 159 -5.16 4.68 8.01
CA ALA A 159 -5.47 5.51 9.18
C ALA A 159 -4.26 5.68 10.11
N ALA A 160 -3.47 4.63 10.33
CA ALA A 160 -2.24 4.71 11.12
C ALA A 160 -1.20 5.64 10.48
N VAL A 161 -1.05 5.59 9.15
CA VAL A 161 -0.20 6.55 8.42
C VAL A 161 -0.75 7.96 8.52
N LEU A 162 -2.07 8.16 8.39
CA LEU A 162 -2.67 9.47 8.58
C LEU A 162 -2.37 10.02 9.98
N ALA A 163 -2.53 9.21 11.02
CA ALA A 163 -2.19 9.60 12.39
C ALA A 163 -0.70 9.95 12.53
N ALA A 164 0.20 9.17 11.93
CA ALA A 164 1.62 9.49 11.91
C ALA A 164 1.92 10.82 11.19
N MET A 165 1.22 11.12 10.09
CA MET A 165 1.38 12.40 9.38
C MET A 165 0.79 13.58 10.15
N VAL A 166 -0.30 13.38 10.90
CA VAL A 166 -0.84 14.41 11.80
C VAL A 166 0.15 14.73 12.92
N ILE A 167 0.76 13.69 13.52
CA ILE A 167 1.80 13.85 14.55
C ILE A 167 3.03 14.55 13.96
N ALA A 168 3.51 14.14 12.79
CA ALA A 168 4.64 14.77 12.12
C ALA A 168 4.34 16.22 11.69
N ASN A 169 3.10 16.53 11.30
CA ASN A 169 2.74 17.91 11.04
C ASN A 169 2.73 18.74 12.33
N ALA A 170 2.33 18.14 13.46
CA ALA A 170 2.33 18.82 14.75
C ALA A 170 3.76 19.14 15.25
N THR A 171 4.78 18.35 14.86
CA THR A 171 6.17 18.63 15.25
C THR A 171 6.72 19.92 14.64
N GLU A 172 6.09 20.50 13.61
CA GLU A 172 6.50 21.80 13.07
C GLU A 172 5.97 23.01 13.87
N PHE A 173 5.02 22.79 14.77
CA PHE A 173 4.37 23.86 15.54
C PHE A 173 4.62 23.76 17.05
N ILE A 174 5.38 22.74 17.46
CA ILE A 174 5.66 22.44 18.86
C ILE A 174 7.17 22.49 19.02
N ASP A 175 7.65 23.23 20.01
CA ASP A 175 9.07 23.43 20.25
C ASP A 175 9.61 22.64 21.45
N GLY A 176 10.93 22.60 21.58
CA GLY A 176 11.62 22.06 22.75
C GLY A 176 11.50 20.55 22.88
N THR A 177 11.57 20.00 24.09
CA THR A 177 11.60 18.54 24.29
C THR A 177 10.33 17.82 23.82
N ALA A 178 9.20 18.53 23.73
CA ALA A 178 7.92 17.98 23.31
C ALA A 178 7.92 17.51 21.85
N HIS A 179 8.65 18.19 20.95
CA HIS A 179 8.70 17.82 19.54
C HIS A 179 9.44 16.51 19.29
N TRP A 180 10.44 16.20 20.12
CA TRP A 180 11.21 14.97 20.09
C TRP A 180 10.38 13.79 20.60
N ALA A 181 9.59 14.03 21.64
CA ALA A 181 8.64 13.04 22.14
C ALA A 181 7.56 12.72 21.08
N LEU A 182 7.03 13.74 20.41
CA LEU A 182 6.07 13.56 19.32
C LEU A 182 6.69 12.84 18.12
N LEU A 183 7.91 13.19 17.72
CA LEU A 183 8.65 12.47 16.69
C LEU A 183 8.78 10.98 17.06
N ALA A 184 9.18 10.67 18.29
CA ALA A 184 9.30 9.29 18.76
C ALA A 184 7.95 8.54 18.71
N CYS A 185 6.85 9.21 19.09
CA CYS A 185 5.50 8.65 18.96
C CYS A 185 5.15 8.36 17.50
N GLY A 186 5.37 9.31 16.58
CA GLY A 186 5.11 9.12 15.16
C GLY A 186 5.96 8.00 14.55
N LEU A 187 7.26 7.98 14.87
CA LEU A 187 8.20 6.96 14.42
C LEU A 187 7.86 5.57 14.94
N SER A 188 7.25 5.42 16.12
CA SER A 188 6.85 4.11 16.65
C SER A 188 5.81 3.37 15.79
N ILE A 189 5.04 4.11 14.99
CA ILE A 189 4.02 3.55 14.07
C ILE A 189 4.70 2.87 12.87
N ALA A 190 5.78 3.45 12.35
CA ALA A 190 6.43 2.99 11.13
C ALA A 190 6.96 1.54 11.19
N PRO A 191 7.68 1.09 12.25
CA PRO A 191 8.14 -0.30 12.39
C PRO A 191 7.01 -1.31 12.35
N VAL A 192 5.84 -1.01 12.96
CA VAL A 192 4.69 -1.93 12.98
C VAL A 192 4.14 -2.12 11.57
N ILE A 193 4.02 -1.03 10.81
CA ILE A 193 3.57 -1.05 9.41
C ILE A 193 4.58 -1.80 8.54
N VAL A 194 5.87 -1.48 8.67
CA VAL A 194 6.96 -2.13 7.91
C VAL A 194 6.99 -3.63 8.19
N TRP A 195 6.89 -4.04 9.47
CA TRP A 195 6.87 -5.45 9.86
C TRP A 195 5.69 -6.18 9.22
N ARG A 196 4.47 -5.64 9.35
CA ARG A 196 3.24 -6.30 8.89
C ARG A 196 3.15 -6.37 7.37
N THR A 197 3.29 -5.23 6.70
CA THR A 197 3.18 -5.16 5.24
C THR A 197 4.41 -5.76 4.56
N GLY A 198 5.61 -5.57 5.12
CA GLY A 198 6.86 -6.10 4.59
C GLY A 198 6.91 -7.62 4.69
N GLY A 199 6.41 -8.21 5.78
CA GLY A 199 6.27 -9.66 5.91
C GLY A 199 5.35 -10.26 4.83
N LYS A 200 4.21 -9.64 4.57
CA LYS A 200 3.28 -10.06 3.51
C LYS A 200 3.88 -9.89 2.11
N ALA A 201 4.46 -8.73 1.82
CA ALA A 201 5.11 -8.46 0.53
C ALA A 201 6.25 -9.46 0.27
N ARG A 202 7.10 -9.73 1.27
CA ARG A 202 8.19 -10.71 1.18
C ARG A 202 7.67 -12.11 0.87
N ALA A 203 6.57 -12.54 1.49
CA ALA A 203 5.96 -13.83 1.21
C ALA A 203 5.52 -13.93 -0.26
N THR A 204 4.83 -12.91 -0.77
CA THR A 204 4.39 -12.82 -2.17
C THR A 204 5.58 -12.81 -3.14
N ILE A 205 6.59 -11.96 -2.90
CA ILE A 205 7.82 -11.89 -3.71
C ILE A 205 8.51 -13.25 -3.77
N THR A 206 8.62 -13.93 -2.63
CA THR A 206 9.28 -15.24 -2.52
C THR A 206 8.57 -16.29 -3.36
N VAL A 207 7.23 -16.32 -3.33
CA VAL A 207 6.44 -17.23 -4.18
C VAL A 207 6.63 -16.86 -5.66
N CYS A 208 6.49 -15.59 -6.02
CA CYS A 208 6.60 -15.15 -7.41
C CYS A 208 7.98 -15.44 -8.02
N ARG A 209 9.08 -15.27 -7.26
CA ARG A 209 10.45 -15.47 -7.76
C ARG A 209 10.83 -16.94 -7.99
N LYS A 210 10.14 -17.89 -7.33
CA LYS A 210 10.38 -19.34 -7.51
C LYS A 210 10.05 -19.82 -8.92
N HIS A 211 9.08 -19.21 -9.59
CA HIS A 211 8.61 -19.67 -10.89
C HIS A 211 8.96 -18.66 -11.99
N ALA A 212 9.45 -19.16 -13.12
CA ALA A 212 9.86 -18.31 -14.25
C ALA A 212 8.72 -17.40 -14.75
N ILE A 213 7.48 -17.91 -14.75
CA ILE A 213 6.29 -17.20 -15.24
C ILE A 213 5.91 -15.98 -14.40
N SER A 214 6.17 -16.00 -13.08
CA SER A 214 5.81 -14.93 -12.15
C SER A 214 7.01 -14.10 -11.66
N ARG A 215 8.23 -14.45 -12.09
CA ARG A 215 9.47 -13.83 -11.57
C ARG A 215 9.50 -12.32 -11.80
N LYS A 216 9.05 -11.87 -12.98
CA LYS A 216 8.97 -10.43 -13.30
C LYS A 216 8.05 -9.69 -12.32
N ALA A 217 6.86 -10.23 -12.05
CA ALA A 217 5.95 -9.67 -11.06
C ALA A 217 6.63 -9.53 -9.68
N GLY A 218 7.29 -10.59 -9.20
CA GLY A 218 8.01 -10.54 -7.93
C GLY A 218 9.12 -9.48 -7.88
N ASN A 219 9.84 -9.25 -8.98
CA ASN A 219 10.87 -8.22 -9.06
C ASN A 219 10.28 -6.81 -9.04
N TYR A 220 9.17 -6.56 -9.76
CA TYR A 220 8.52 -5.25 -9.74
C TYR A 220 7.90 -4.93 -8.38
N LEU A 221 7.32 -5.93 -7.69
CA LEU A 221 6.84 -5.74 -6.32
C LEU A 221 7.99 -5.41 -5.35
N LEU A 222 9.15 -6.04 -5.52
CA LEU A 222 10.35 -5.70 -4.76
C LEU A 222 10.79 -4.25 -5.03
N LEU A 223 10.86 -3.84 -6.29
CA LEU A 223 11.24 -2.48 -6.66
C LEU A 223 10.26 -1.43 -6.11
N ALA A 224 8.95 -1.71 -6.14
CA ALA A 224 7.94 -0.87 -5.49
C ALA A 224 8.19 -0.78 -3.97
N GLY A 225 8.41 -1.90 -3.29
CA GLY A 225 8.70 -1.90 -1.85
C GLY A 225 9.99 -1.15 -1.48
N VAL A 226 11.05 -1.29 -2.29
CA VAL A 226 12.33 -0.59 -2.08
C VAL A 226 12.17 0.91 -2.31
N THR A 227 11.52 1.33 -3.40
CA THR A 227 11.31 2.76 -3.69
C THR A 227 10.44 3.44 -2.64
N MET A 228 9.38 2.78 -2.17
CA MET A 228 8.59 3.25 -1.03
C MET A 228 9.48 3.39 0.22
N SER A 229 10.26 2.37 0.58
CA SER A 229 11.08 2.38 1.80
C SER A 229 12.19 3.44 1.76
N VAL A 230 12.89 3.55 0.64
CA VAL A 230 13.96 4.54 0.45
C VAL A 230 13.39 5.95 0.46
N GLY A 231 12.33 6.19 -0.30
CA GLY A 231 11.70 7.51 -0.35
C GLY A 231 11.11 7.91 1.00
N TRP A 232 10.46 6.98 1.71
CA TRP A 232 9.90 7.25 3.05
C TRP A 232 10.97 7.43 4.12
N GLY A 233 12.12 6.78 3.99
CA GLY A 233 13.24 6.93 4.93
C GLY A 233 13.88 8.32 4.88
N ILE A 234 13.81 9.01 3.74
CA ILE A 234 14.36 10.37 3.58
C ILE A 234 13.68 11.36 4.53
N PHE A 235 12.36 11.27 4.73
CA PHE A 235 11.62 12.26 5.54
C PHE A 235 12.09 12.35 7.00
N PRO A 236 12.10 11.27 7.81
CA PRO A 236 12.56 11.37 9.19
C PRO A 236 14.06 11.66 9.30
N ILE A 237 14.88 11.16 8.35
CA ILE A 237 16.31 11.45 8.34
C ILE A 237 16.54 12.94 8.12
N THR A 238 15.86 13.52 7.13
CA THR A 238 16.00 14.94 6.82
C THR A 238 15.43 15.84 7.89
N TRP A 239 14.34 15.42 8.54
CA TRP A 239 13.78 16.13 9.68
C TRP A 239 14.79 16.23 10.82
N VAL A 240 15.45 15.13 11.20
CA VAL A 240 16.43 15.11 12.32
C VAL A 240 17.70 15.91 12.01
N LEU A 241 18.07 16.03 10.73
CA LEU A 241 19.33 16.69 10.31
C LEU A 241 19.19 18.21 10.08
N ARG A 242 18.01 18.78 10.33
CA ARG A 242 17.73 20.21 10.21
C ARG A 242 18.40 21.03 11.31
N ASP A 243 19.07 22.11 10.93
CA ASP A 243 19.70 23.05 11.87
C ASP A 243 18.73 24.02 12.54
N ASP A 244 17.54 24.26 11.96
CA ASP A 244 16.52 25.07 12.59
C ASP A 244 15.80 24.35 13.77
N LEU A 245 15.82 23.02 13.79
CA LEU A 245 15.24 22.20 14.86
C LEU A 245 16.25 21.85 15.97
N ASP A 246 17.52 21.64 15.60
CA ASP A 246 18.63 21.48 16.54
C ASP A 246 19.86 22.26 16.04
N PRO A 247 20.01 23.53 16.45
CA PRO A 247 21.14 24.35 16.03
C PRO A 247 22.51 23.79 16.44
N SER A 248 22.56 22.88 17.42
CA SER A 248 23.81 22.33 17.95
C SER A 248 24.30 21.08 17.20
N HIS A 249 23.40 20.32 16.58
CA HIS A 249 23.75 19.09 15.86
C HIS A 249 23.24 19.03 14.41
N GLY A 250 22.42 19.99 13.99
CA GLY A 250 21.88 20.05 12.65
C GLY A 250 22.98 20.22 11.59
N VAL A 251 22.75 19.60 10.43
CA VAL A 251 23.73 19.45 9.37
C VAL A 251 23.42 20.35 8.19
N PHE A 252 22.15 20.67 7.95
CA PHE A 252 21.75 21.51 6.82
C PHE A 252 20.50 22.35 7.09
N ASP A 253 20.40 23.42 6.30
CA ASP A 253 19.28 24.35 6.29
C ASP A 253 17.99 23.70 5.77
N VAL A 254 16.86 24.24 6.21
CA VAL A 254 15.50 23.82 5.84
C VAL A 254 15.30 23.71 4.31
N SER A 255 15.90 24.61 3.53
CA SER A 255 15.79 24.59 2.05
C SER A 255 16.44 23.37 1.41
N ILE A 256 17.51 22.82 2.02
CA ILE A 256 18.13 21.56 1.57
C ILE A 256 17.22 20.38 1.90
N ALA A 257 16.54 20.42 3.05
CA ALA A 257 15.53 19.42 3.40
C ALA A 257 14.40 19.37 2.36
N ASP A 258 13.94 20.53 1.87
CA ASP A 258 12.92 20.62 0.82
C ASP A 258 13.37 20.00 -0.51
N ILE A 259 14.64 20.18 -0.90
CA ILE A 259 15.20 19.48 -2.07
C ILE A 259 15.18 17.96 -1.85
N MET A 260 15.66 17.51 -0.70
CA MET A 260 15.70 16.08 -0.39
C MET A 260 14.30 15.47 -0.34
N HIS A 261 13.31 16.18 0.19
CA HIS A 261 11.90 15.77 0.17
C HIS A 261 11.35 15.73 -1.26
N GLY A 262 11.65 16.71 -2.11
CA GLY A 262 11.27 16.69 -3.53
C GLY A 262 11.83 15.48 -4.28
N VAL A 263 13.09 15.12 -4.03
CA VAL A 263 13.69 13.89 -4.58
C VAL A 263 13.01 12.65 -4.00
N GLY A 264 12.82 12.61 -2.68
CA GLY A 264 12.11 11.53 -2.00
C GLY A 264 10.70 11.33 -2.52
N ASP A 265 10.03 12.40 -2.93
CA ASP A 265 8.70 12.39 -3.51
C ASP A 265 8.66 11.85 -4.92
N ILE A 266 9.65 12.15 -5.76
CA ILE A 266 9.77 11.52 -7.08
C ILE A 266 9.98 10.00 -6.92
N VAL A 267 10.76 9.59 -5.93
CA VAL A 267 11.05 8.17 -5.69
C VAL A 267 9.83 7.44 -5.08
N SER A 268 9.19 8.03 -4.06
CA SER A 268 8.12 7.39 -3.29
C SER A 268 6.72 7.54 -3.91
N LYS A 269 6.52 8.45 -4.87
CA LYS A 269 5.23 8.65 -5.54
C LYS A 269 5.24 8.10 -6.97
N PRO A 270 5.76 8.78 -8.01
CA PRO A 270 5.62 8.32 -9.39
C PRO A 270 6.46 7.07 -9.68
N LEU A 271 7.68 6.96 -9.15
CA LEU A 271 8.52 5.78 -9.40
C LEU A 271 7.98 4.52 -8.69
N PHE A 272 7.55 4.68 -7.44
CA PHE A 272 6.78 3.66 -6.72
C PHE A 272 5.53 3.22 -7.50
N ALA A 273 4.70 4.18 -7.91
CA ALA A 273 3.46 3.93 -8.64
C ALA A 273 3.70 3.20 -9.96
N PHE A 274 4.76 3.59 -10.69
CA PHE A 274 5.19 2.92 -11.90
C PHE A 274 5.45 1.42 -11.65
N PHE A 275 6.30 1.09 -10.67
CA PHE A 275 6.63 -0.31 -10.37
C PHE A 275 5.43 -1.09 -9.86
N LEU A 276 4.58 -0.48 -9.03
CA LEU A 276 3.37 -1.11 -8.52
C LEU A 276 2.35 -1.42 -9.62
N ILE A 277 2.18 -0.53 -10.60
CA ILE A 277 1.30 -0.75 -11.74
C ILE A 277 1.85 -1.84 -12.65
N VAL A 278 3.16 -1.83 -12.95
CA VAL A 278 3.75 -2.90 -13.77
C VAL A 278 3.63 -4.26 -13.06
N TYR A 279 3.77 -4.30 -11.74
CA TYR A 279 3.44 -5.49 -10.95
C TYR A 279 1.99 -5.94 -11.15
N ARG A 280 1.03 -5.03 -10.99
CA ARG A 280 -0.41 -5.30 -11.18
C ARG A 280 -0.72 -5.79 -12.60
N GLN A 281 -0.09 -5.23 -13.61
CA GLN A 281 -0.22 -5.70 -15.00
C GLN A 281 0.22 -7.16 -15.14
N HIS A 282 1.36 -7.52 -14.55
CA HIS A 282 1.78 -8.92 -14.54
C HIS A 282 0.88 -9.82 -13.68
N GLN A 283 0.29 -9.32 -12.59
CA GLN A 283 -0.73 -10.08 -11.86
C GLN A 283 -1.96 -10.34 -12.76
N GLU A 284 -2.45 -9.33 -13.47
CA GLU A 284 -3.56 -9.48 -14.40
C GLU A 284 -3.24 -10.47 -15.53
N ASP A 285 -2.04 -10.42 -16.12
CA ASP A 285 -1.62 -11.36 -17.14
C ASP A 285 -1.68 -12.82 -16.64
N LEU A 286 -1.26 -13.07 -15.38
CA LEU A 286 -1.32 -14.40 -14.75
C LEU A 286 -2.77 -14.90 -14.56
N HIS A 287 -3.72 -13.98 -14.41
CA HIS A 287 -5.14 -14.24 -14.16
C HIS A 287 -6.04 -13.90 -15.35
N LEU A 288 -5.47 -13.64 -16.51
CA LEU A 288 -6.15 -13.06 -17.67
C LEU A 288 -7.37 -13.89 -18.11
N ARG A 289 -7.23 -15.22 -18.12
CA ARG A 289 -8.34 -16.13 -18.46
C ARG A 289 -9.54 -15.98 -17.52
N ASP A 290 -9.28 -15.84 -16.22
CA ASP A 290 -10.35 -15.69 -15.21
C ASP A 290 -10.99 -14.31 -15.32
N ILE A 291 -10.17 -13.27 -15.52
CA ILE A 291 -10.65 -11.90 -15.76
C ILE A 291 -11.59 -11.87 -16.96
N ILE A 292 -11.19 -12.43 -18.12
CA ILE A 292 -12.02 -12.41 -19.32
C ILE A 292 -13.34 -13.16 -19.13
N ARG A 293 -13.30 -14.32 -18.44
CA ARG A 293 -14.51 -15.08 -18.12
C ARG A 293 -15.47 -14.27 -17.25
N GLU A 294 -14.98 -13.64 -16.18
CA GLU A 294 -15.81 -12.81 -15.29
C GLU A 294 -16.29 -11.51 -15.94
N LEU A 295 -15.59 -11.02 -16.97
CA LEU A 295 -16.04 -9.89 -17.78
C LEU A 295 -17.17 -10.26 -18.75
N GLY A 296 -17.45 -11.56 -18.97
CA GLY A 296 -18.60 -12.01 -19.77
C GLY A 296 -18.41 -11.85 -21.28
N TRP A 297 -17.19 -11.99 -21.79
CA TRP A 297 -16.93 -11.90 -23.23
C TRP A 297 -17.56 -13.08 -24.00
N ALA A 298 -17.88 -12.85 -25.28
CA ALA A 298 -18.45 -13.88 -26.15
C ALA A 298 -17.48 -15.08 -26.28
N PRO A 299 -18.00 -16.33 -26.30
CA PRO A 299 -17.18 -17.55 -26.34
C PRO A 299 -16.21 -17.62 -27.54
N GLU A 300 -16.58 -17.06 -28.69
CA GLU A 300 -15.75 -17.05 -29.90
C GLU A 300 -14.54 -16.11 -29.80
N ASP A 301 -14.75 -14.91 -29.23
CA ASP A 301 -13.66 -13.95 -28.96
C ASP A 301 -12.71 -14.50 -27.89
N LEU A 302 -13.25 -15.19 -26.89
CA LEU A 302 -12.49 -15.89 -25.86
C LEU A 302 -11.61 -16.99 -26.46
N LYS A 303 -12.17 -17.83 -27.34
CA LYS A 303 -11.45 -18.93 -28.00
C LYS A 303 -10.30 -18.40 -28.85
N LYS A 304 -10.55 -17.35 -29.63
CA LYS A 304 -9.53 -16.67 -30.45
C LYS A 304 -8.41 -16.08 -29.59
N LEU A 305 -8.75 -15.40 -28.49
CA LEU A 305 -7.78 -14.80 -27.58
C LEU A 305 -6.94 -15.84 -26.81
N VAL A 306 -7.59 -16.90 -26.30
CA VAL A 306 -6.92 -17.99 -25.57
C VAL A 306 -5.94 -18.72 -26.49
N CYS A 307 -6.32 -19.05 -27.72
CA CYS A 307 -5.42 -19.68 -28.69
C CYS A 307 -4.22 -18.78 -29.08
N MET A 308 -4.41 -17.45 -29.11
CA MET A 308 -3.32 -16.50 -29.37
C MET A 308 -2.34 -16.43 -28.18
N LEU A 309 -2.84 -16.43 -26.95
CA LEU A 309 -2.02 -16.44 -25.73
C LEU A 309 -1.25 -17.76 -25.57
N GLU A 310 -1.85 -18.89 -25.96
CA GLU A 310 -1.21 -20.21 -25.92
C GLU A 310 -0.08 -20.37 -26.95
N ARG A 311 -0.20 -19.75 -28.13
CA ARG A 311 0.83 -19.79 -29.19
C ARG A 311 2.14 -19.07 -28.83
N ASN A 312 2.13 -18.12 -27.89
CA ASN A 312 3.30 -17.31 -27.52
C ASN A 312 4.27 -17.98 -26.50
N LYS A 313 4.22 -19.31 -26.29
CA LYS A 313 5.04 -20.04 -25.29
C LYS A 313 4.89 -19.55 -23.83
N GLU A 314 3.86 -18.76 -23.52
CA GLU A 314 3.45 -18.40 -22.14
C GLU A 314 2.47 -19.43 -21.52
N GLY A 315 2.15 -20.50 -22.24
CA GLY A 315 1.07 -21.45 -21.93
C GLY A 315 1.28 -22.43 -20.76
N LYS A 316 2.24 -22.22 -19.85
CA LYS A 316 2.24 -22.99 -18.60
C LYS A 316 1.27 -22.33 -17.63
N ALA A 317 0.19 -23.02 -17.28
CA ALA A 317 -0.73 -22.52 -16.26
C ALA A 317 0.07 -22.16 -14.98
N PRO A 318 -0.11 -20.96 -14.40
CA PRO A 318 0.61 -20.58 -13.19
C PRO A 318 0.32 -21.58 -12.06
N PRO A 319 1.33 -21.94 -11.26
CA PRO A 319 1.15 -22.82 -10.11
C PRO A 319 0.10 -22.29 -9.12
N PRO A 320 -0.61 -23.16 -8.37
CA PRO A 320 -1.66 -22.75 -7.44
C PRO A 320 -1.21 -21.71 -6.41
N GLU A 321 0.00 -21.85 -5.87
CA GLU A 321 0.58 -20.91 -4.92
C GLU A 321 0.80 -19.51 -5.52
N VAL A 322 1.15 -19.43 -6.81
CA VAL A 322 1.29 -18.16 -7.53
C VAL A 322 -0.09 -17.54 -7.71
N ILE A 323 -1.08 -18.31 -8.17
CA ILE A 323 -2.46 -17.85 -8.35
C ILE A 323 -2.99 -17.23 -7.06
N ILE A 324 -2.81 -17.90 -5.92
CA ILE A 324 -3.31 -17.43 -4.61
C ILE A 324 -2.56 -16.17 -4.14
N ALA A 325 -1.25 -16.12 -4.37
CA ALA A 325 -0.41 -14.99 -3.97
C ALA A 325 -0.63 -13.74 -4.84
N THR A 326 -1.12 -13.89 -6.09
CA THR A 326 -1.21 -12.80 -7.07
C THR A 326 -2.63 -12.50 -7.54
N VAL A 327 -3.68 -12.90 -6.80
CA VAL A 327 -5.06 -12.56 -7.16
C VAL A 327 -5.18 -11.03 -7.28
N PRO A 328 -5.52 -10.47 -8.45
CA PRO A 328 -5.59 -9.03 -8.61
C PRO A 328 -6.86 -8.48 -7.95
N ALA A 329 -6.78 -7.27 -7.38
CA ALA A 329 -7.92 -6.59 -6.74
C ALA A 329 -9.14 -6.45 -7.67
N LEU A 330 -8.91 -6.34 -8.99
CA LEU A 330 -9.96 -6.34 -9.99
C LEU A 330 -10.76 -7.65 -9.99
N LEU A 331 -10.07 -8.80 -9.93
CA LEU A 331 -10.75 -10.09 -9.92
C LEU A 331 -11.49 -10.28 -8.58
N ASP A 332 -10.88 -9.88 -7.45
CA ASP A 332 -11.57 -9.90 -6.16
C ASP A 332 -12.84 -9.03 -6.18
N HIS A 333 -12.81 -7.85 -6.80
CA HIS A 333 -13.97 -6.96 -6.95
C HIS A 333 -15.06 -7.56 -7.87
N LEU A 334 -14.66 -8.09 -9.03
CA LEU A 334 -15.60 -8.73 -9.96
C LEU A 334 -16.29 -9.94 -9.33
N LEU A 335 -15.57 -10.72 -8.52
CA LEU A 335 -16.11 -11.86 -7.78
C LEU A 335 -17.01 -11.50 -6.60
N GLN A 336 -16.93 -10.27 -6.09
CA GLN A 336 -17.86 -9.76 -5.08
C GLN A 336 -19.16 -9.24 -5.72
N GLN A 337 -19.10 -8.81 -6.98
CA GLN A 337 -20.25 -8.28 -7.72
C GLN A 337 -21.01 -9.34 -8.50
N SER A 338 -20.41 -10.49 -8.81
CA SER A 338 -21.11 -11.58 -9.49
C SER A 338 -21.89 -12.45 -8.49
N GLU A 339 -23.12 -12.83 -8.84
CA GLU A 339 -23.89 -13.89 -8.13
C GLU A 339 -23.28 -15.29 -8.34
N ILE A 340 -22.21 -15.37 -9.15
CA ILE A 340 -21.50 -16.60 -9.48
C ILE A 340 -20.49 -16.88 -8.36
N PRO A 341 -20.46 -18.10 -7.79
CA PRO A 341 -19.57 -18.41 -6.67
C PRO A 341 -18.10 -18.14 -7.04
N LYS A 342 -17.32 -17.50 -6.15
CA LYS A 342 -15.87 -17.19 -6.28
C LYS A 342 -15.18 -18.08 -7.32
N SER A 343 -14.53 -17.50 -8.33
CA SER A 343 -14.02 -18.22 -9.51
C SER A 343 -13.51 -19.61 -9.13
N ALA A 344 -14.08 -20.64 -9.75
CA ALA A 344 -13.79 -22.02 -9.43
C ALA A 344 -12.27 -22.29 -9.36
N ARG A 345 -11.46 -21.55 -10.13
CA ARG A 345 -10.00 -21.61 -10.10
C ARG A 345 -9.35 -21.12 -8.80
N VAL A 346 -9.81 -20.02 -8.19
CA VAL A 346 -9.26 -19.53 -6.91
C VAL A 346 -9.69 -20.45 -5.75
N LYS A 347 -10.95 -20.90 -5.74
CA LYS A 347 -11.41 -21.93 -4.78
C LYS A 347 -10.60 -23.23 -4.93
N ARG A 348 -10.41 -23.72 -6.16
CA ARG A 348 -9.61 -24.92 -6.46
C ARG A 348 -8.15 -24.75 -6.08
N ALA A 349 -7.54 -23.59 -6.33
CA ALA A 349 -6.17 -23.31 -5.94
C ALA A 349 -6.01 -23.34 -4.40
N LEU A 350 -6.96 -22.73 -3.67
CA LEU A 350 -6.99 -22.80 -2.20
C LEU A 350 -7.14 -24.23 -1.69
N VAL A 351 -7.99 -25.04 -2.32
CA VAL A 351 -8.15 -26.46 -1.99
C VAL A 351 -6.85 -27.23 -2.27
N GLN A 352 -6.23 -27.05 -3.44
CA GLN A 352 -4.95 -27.67 -3.78
C GLN A 352 -3.83 -27.26 -2.81
N GLN A 353 -3.76 -25.99 -2.40
CA GLN A 353 -2.77 -25.54 -1.43
C GLN A 353 -3.01 -26.15 -0.04
N ARG A 354 -4.26 -26.26 0.41
CA ARG A 354 -4.61 -26.95 1.66
C ARG A 354 -4.23 -28.43 1.63
N LEU A 355 -4.49 -29.11 0.50
CA LEU A 355 -4.11 -30.51 0.29
C LEU A 355 -2.58 -30.67 0.30
N HIS A 356 -1.85 -29.80 -0.39
CA HIS A 356 -0.38 -29.81 -0.40
C HIS A 356 0.22 -29.56 0.99
N SER A 357 -0.33 -28.61 1.74
CA SER A 357 0.10 -28.31 3.12
C SER A 357 -0.14 -29.50 4.04
N ARG A 358 -1.28 -30.18 3.92
CA ARG A 358 -1.59 -31.39 4.69
C ARG A 358 -0.70 -32.56 4.30
N MET A 359 -0.45 -32.77 3.01
CA MET A 359 0.48 -33.80 2.55
C MET A 359 1.90 -33.59 3.11
N LYS A 360 2.34 -32.33 3.17
CA LYS A 360 3.63 -31.98 3.82
C LYS A 360 3.62 -32.29 5.32
N SER A 361 2.53 -31.96 6.02
CA SER A 361 2.34 -32.29 7.44
C SER A 361 2.38 -33.81 7.69
N PHE A 362 1.69 -34.60 6.85
CA PHE A 362 1.65 -36.06 6.98
C PHE A 362 3.02 -36.71 6.73
N ARG A 363 3.79 -36.20 5.76
CA ARG A 363 5.18 -36.63 5.56
C ARG A 363 6.08 -36.28 6.75
N GLN A 364 5.87 -35.13 7.37
CA GLN A 364 6.63 -34.71 8.56
C GLN A 364 6.27 -35.50 9.82
N SER A 365 5.04 -36.03 9.90
CA SER A 365 4.58 -36.88 11.00
C SER A 365 4.79 -38.38 10.77
N GLY A 366 5.49 -38.79 9.70
CA GLY A 366 5.73 -40.20 9.37
C GLY A 366 4.50 -40.97 8.87
N GLU A 367 3.39 -40.27 8.56
CA GLU A 367 2.14 -40.87 8.07
C GLU A 367 2.14 -40.96 6.54
N GLU A 368 3.08 -41.71 5.99
CA GLU A 368 3.41 -41.73 4.56
C GLU A 368 2.27 -42.29 3.69
N GLU A 369 1.52 -43.25 4.22
CA GLU A 369 0.35 -43.85 3.56
C GLU A 369 -0.80 -42.83 3.36
N LYS A 370 -1.03 -41.95 4.33
CA LYS A 370 -2.03 -40.87 4.21
C LYS A 370 -1.58 -39.77 3.26
N ALA A 371 -0.28 -39.48 3.24
CA ALA A 371 0.29 -38.53 2.28
C ALA A 371 0.15 -39.04 0.83
N GLU A 372 0.38 -40.33 0.59
CA GLU A 372 0.24 -40.93 -0.73
C GLU A 372 -1.23 -41.07 -1.16
N GLY A 373 -2.14 -41.40 -0.24
CA GLY A 373 -3.59 -41.38 -0.52
C GLY A 373 -4.12 -39.98 -0.89
N LEU A 374 -3.57 -38.93 -0.28
CA LEU A 374 -3.86 -37.54 -0.65
C LEU A 374 -3.28 -37.16 -2.01
N ARG A 375 -2.07 -37.62 -2.32
CA ARG A 375 -1.43 -37.43 -3.63
C ARG A 375 -2.24 -38.09 -4.74
N GLN A 376 -2.67 -39.34 -4.56
CA GLN A 376 -3.51 -40.06 -5.52
C GLN A 376 -4.85 -39.37 -5.74
N LYS A 377 -5.51 -38.87 -4.68
CA LYS A 377 -6.73 -38.03 -4.82
C LYS A 377 -6.45 -36.74 -5.60
N MET A 378 -5.32 -36.09 -5.38
CA MET A 378 -4.90 -34.91 -6.14
C MET A 378 -4.64 -35.23 -7.62
N GLU A 379 -3.98 -36.33 -7.92
CA GLU A 379 -3.72 -36.80 -9.29
C GLU A 379 -5.04 -37.21 -9.99
N THR A 380 -5.96 -37.86 -9.28
CA THR A 380 -7.29 -38.23 -9.82
C THR A 380 -8.12 -36.99 -10.17
N LEU A 381 -8.14 -35.97 -9.30
CA LEU A 381 -8.77 -34.67 -9.57
C LEU A 381 -8.11 -33.92 -10.73
N CYS A 382 -6.80 -34.08 -10.92
CA CYS A 382 -6.08 -33.53 -12.08
C CYS A 382 -6.35 -34.30 -13.39
N VAL A 383 -6.66 -35.60 -13.33
CA VAL A 383 -6.95 -36.45 -14.50
C VAL A 383 -8.42 -36.33 -14.94
N GLN A 384 -9.38 -36.25 -14.01
CA GLN A 384 -10.78 -35.96 -14.34
C GLN A 384 -10.93 -34.62 -15.09
N ARG A 385 -10.01 -33.68 -14.82
CA ARG A 385 -9.83 -32.38 -15.49
C ARG A 385 -9.61 -32.42 -17.01
N PHE A 386 -9.17 -33.55 -17.57
CA PHE A 386 -8.92 -33.68 -19.02
C PHE A 386 -10.10 -34.31 -19.77
N LYS A 387 -11.15 -34.77 -19.07
CA LYS A 387 -12.29 -35.47 -19.69
C LYS A 387 -13.61 -34.70 -19.62
N SER A 388 -13.75 -33.66 -18.79
CA SER A 388 -14.97 -32.85 -18.71
C SER A 388 -14.78 -31.49 -19.39
N GLU A 389 -15.25 -31.38 -20.64
CA GLU A 389 -15.49 -30.09 -21.33
C GLU A 389 -16.84 -29.46 -20.96
N ASP A 390 -17.52 -29.91 -19.88
CA ASP A 390 -18.84 -29.43 -19.50
C ASP A 390 -18.82 -28.71 -18.12
N PRO A 391 -19.13 -27.40 -18.04
CA PRO A 391 -18.87 -26.56 -16.86
C PRO A 391 -20.01 -26.55 -15.82
N LYS A 392 -20.81 -27.61 -15.67
CA LYS A 392 -21.98 -27.59 -14.77
C LYS A 392 -21.79 -28.37 -13.46
N SER A 393 -21.59 -27.57 -12.41
CA SER A 393 -21.98 -27.71 -10.99
C SER A 393 -21.58 -28.94 -10.15
N LYS A 394 -21.40 -30.14 -10.70
CA LYS A 394 -21.17 -31.35 -9.87
C LYS A 394 -19.75 -31.47 -9.31
N GLU A 395 -18.73 -31.01 -10.03
CA GLU A 395 -17.33 -31.14 -9.60
C GLU A 395 -16.96 -30.17 -8.45
N ASP A 396 -17.56 -28.98 -8.42
CA ASP A 396 -17.30 -28.01 -7.35
C ASP A 396 -18.01 -28.41 -6.05
N GLU A 397 -19.16 -29.10 -6.12
CA GLU A 397 -19.81 -29.75 -4.96
C GLU A 397 -18.99 -30.95 -4.44
N GLU A 398 -18.46 -31.81 -5.31
CA GLU A 398 -17.63 -32.95 -4.87
C GLU A 398 -16.31 -32.49 -4.21
N LEU A 399 -15.68 -31.42 -4.72
CA LEU A 399 -14.49 -30.82 -4.10
C LEU A 399 -14.78 -30.21 -2.72
N GLU A 400 -15.96 -29.59 -2.53
CA GLU A 400 -16.39 -29.02 -1.26
C GLU A 400 -16.82 -30.12 -0.27
N VAL A 401 -17.46 -31.19 -0.75
CA VAL A 401 -17.78 -32.40 0.03
C VAL A 401 -16.50 -33.11 0.47
N ILE A 402 -15.50 -33.30 -0.39
CA ILE A 402 -14.21 -33.92 -0.03
C ILE A 402 -13.44 -33.04 0.97
N ALA A 403 -13.44 -31.72 0.79
CA ALA A 403 -12.85 -30.80 1.75
C ALA A 403 -13.57 -30.83 3.11
N SER A 404 -14.90 -31.01 3.12
CA SER A 404 -15.71 -31.10 4.35
C SER A 404 -15.57 -32.46 5.07
N LEU A 405 -15.48 -33.57 4.33
CA LEU A 405 -15.24 -34.91 4.87
C LEU A 405 -13.85 -35.01 5.51
N ALA A 406 -12.85 -34.40 4.87
CA ALA A 406 -11.49 -34.31 5.42
C ALA A 406 -11.37 -33.35 6.62
N VAL A 407 -12.38 -32.53 6.92
CA VAL A 407 -12.50 -31.73 8.14
C VAL A 407 -13.28 -32.47 9.23
N LYS A 408 -14.28 -33.30 8.86
CA LYS A 408 -15.01 -34.18 9.79
C LYS A 408 -14.14 -35.28 10.38
N GLU A 409 -13.28 -35.93 9.59
CA GLU A 409 -12.32 -36.94 10.10
C GLU A 409 -11.29 -36.36 11.07
N THR A 410 -11.04 -35.04 11.02
CA THR A 410 -10.14 -34.36 11.98
C THR A 410 -10.84 -34.10 13.32
N LYS A 411 -12.13 -33.73 13.30
CA LYS A 411 -12.92 -33.55 14.53
C LYS A 411 -13.16 -34.85 15.30
N GLU A 412 -13.25 -35.99 14.62
CA GLU A 412 -13.37 -37.29 15.29
C GLU A 412 -12.06 -37.78 15.93
N LYS A 413 -10.89 -37.32 15.47
CA LYS A 413 -9.59 -37.65 16.09
C LYS A 413 -9.11 -36.64 17.13
N ASP A 414 -9.48 -35.36 16.99
CA ASP A 414 -9.24 -34.34 18.03
C ASP A 414 -10.23 -34.44 19.20
N GLY A 415 -11.29 -35.26 19.06
CA GLY A 415 -12.29 -35.55 20.12
C GLY A 415 -11.72 -36.19 21.39
N TYR A 416 -10.45 -36.63 21.38
CA TYR A 416 -9.75 -37.07 22.60
C TYR A 416 -8.91 -35.97 23.27
N PHE A 417 -8.64 -34.84 22.61
CA PHE A 417 -7.90 -33.70 23.18
C PHE A 417 -8.78 -32.45 23.43
N THR A 418 -9.96 -32.33 22.81
CA THR A 418 -10.91 -31.23 23.09
C THR A 418 -11.68 -31.34 24.39
N ASN A 419 -11.65 -32.50 25.06
CA ASN A 419 -12.41 -32.70 26.32
C ASN A 419 -11.79 -32.01 27.55
N ILE A 420 -10.54 -31.53 27.46
CA ILE A 420 -9.88 -30.80 28.56
C ILE A 420 -10.11 -29.28 28.44
N ASN A 421 -10.11 -28.72 27.22
CA ASN A 421 -10.32 -27.28 27.01
C ASN A 421 -11.80 -26.85 26.99
N GLU A 422 -12.76 -27.72 26.62
CA GLU A 422 -14.19 -27.39 26.71
C GLU A 422 -14.71 -27.36 28.16
N GLN A 423 -14.05 -28.04 29.10
CA GLN A 423 -14.39 -27.94 30.52
C GLN A 423 -13.86 -26.65 31.17
N GLU A 424 -12.73 -26.11 30.73
CA GLU A 424 -12.20 -24.82 31.21
C GLU A 424 -12.94 -23.62 30.60
N MET A 425 -13.27 -23.66 29.31
CA MET A 425 -13.99 -22.57 28.62
C MET A 425 -15.47 -22.45 29.05
N ASN A 426 -16.10 -23.56 29.51
CA ASN A 426 -17.44 -23.53 30.12
C ASN A 426 -17.46 -23.00 31.57
N ARG A 427 -16.31 -22.95 32.26
CA ARG A 427 -16.18 -22.27 33.56
C ARG A 427 -16.07 -20.75 33.39
N GLU A 428 -15.37 -20.26 32.37
CA GLU A 428 -15.24 -18.82 32.11
C GLU A 428 -16.53 -18.19 31.53
N THR A 429 -17.24 -18.88 30.64
CA THR A 429 -18.52 -18.38 30.10
C THR A 429 -19.67 -18.36 31.10
N LYS A 430 -19.63 -19.18 32.16
CA LYS A 430 -20.56 -19.07 33.30
C LYS A 430 -20.26 -17.86 34.20
N TRP A 431 -19.01 -17.37 34.25
CA TRP A 431 -18.67 -16.17 35.01
C TRP A 431 -19.11 -14.89 34.28
N GLU A 432 -18.96 -14.81 32.96
CA GLU A 432 -19.34 -13.61 32.20
C GLU A 432 -20.86 -13.42 32.03
N ARG A 433 -21.66 -14.49 31.99
CA ARG A 433 -23.13 -14.37 31.93
C ARG A 433 -23.75 -13.89 33.24
N GLY A 434 -23.02 -13.93 34.35
CA GLY A 434 -23.46 -13.34 35.63
C GLY A 434 -23.37 -11.82 35.71
N LYS A 435 -22.66 -11.15 34.79
CA LYS A 435 -22.40 -9.70 34.86
C LYS A 435 -23.17 -8.82 33.86
N ARG A 436 -23.85 -9.39 32.85
CA ARG A 436 -24.66 -8.62 31.87
C ARG A 436 -26.15 -8.58 32.20
N GLY A 437 -26.46 -8.27 33.45
CA GLY A 437 -27.82 -7.99 33.92
C GLY A 437 -27.89 -6.64 34.61
N ARG A 438 -27.58 -5.53 33.91
CA ARG A 438 -27.96 -4.15 34.28
C ARG A 438 -27.44 -3.12 33.25
N SER A 439 -28.33 -2.67 32.38
CA SER A 439 -28.61 -1.24 32.07
C SER A 439 -29.20 -1.12 30.66
N LYS A 440 -30.48 -0.78 30.62
CA LYS A 440 -31.17 -0.18 29.47
C LYS A 440 -30.85 1.30 29.49
N PHE A 441 -30.58 1.95 28.35
CA PHE A 441 -31.02 3.32 28.11
C PHE A 441 -31.23 3.57 26.61
N GLN A 442 -32.41 4.12 26.31
CA GLN A 442 -32.90 4.63 25.02
C GLN A 442 -32.15 5.91 24.63
N ILE A 443 -31.93 6.12 23.33
CA ILE A 443 -31.59 7.44 22.77
C ILE A 443 -32.76 7.86 21.86
N CYS A 444 -33.50 8.88 22.29
CA CYS A 444 -34.42 9.67 21.48
C CYS A 444 -33.77 11.01 21.13
N SER A 445 -33.90 11.39 19.86
CA SER A 445 -33.99 12.73 19.28
C SER A 445 -33.77 13.95 20.18
N LEU A 446 -32.88 14.86 19.76
CA LEU A 446 -33.00 16.30 20.01
C LEU A 446 -32.28 17.09 18.90
N ILE A 447 -33.07 17.65 18.00
CA ILE A 447 -32.76 18.81 17.16
C ILE A 447 -33.19 20.04 17.97
N TYR A 448 -32.34 21.06 18.10
CA TYR A 448 -32.79 22.41 18.46
C TYR A 448 -31.99 23.47 17.68
N PRO A 449 -32.66 24.50 17.14
CA PRO A 449 -32.06 25.76 16.75
C PRO A 449 -31.97 26.70 17.97
N MET A 450 -31.01 27.63 17.99
CA MET A 450 -31.06 28.78 18.90
C MET A 450 -31.22 30.06 18.10
N GLU A 451 -32.39 30.67 18.25
CA GLU A 451 -32.62 32.10 18.08
C GLU A 451 -32.03 32.85 19.28
N SER A 452 -31.58 34.09 19.03
CA SER A 452 -31.27 35.09 20.05
C SER A 452 -32.55 35.63 20.72
N PRO A 453 -32.43 36.23 21.92
CA PRO A 453 -32.67 37.68 21.95
C PRO A 453 -31.86 38.49 22.98
N THR A 454 -31.69 39.77 22.62
CA THR A 454 -31.39 41.00 23.40
C THR A 454 -30.12 41.10 24.22
#